data_AF-A0A524DGA6-F1
#
_entry.id   AF-A0A524DGA6-F1
#
_cell.length_a   1.000
_cell.length_b   1.000
_cell.length_c   1.000
_cell.angle_alpha   90.00
_cell.angle_beta   90.00
_cell.angle_gamma   90.00
#
_symmetry.space_group_name_H-M   'P 1'
#
loop_
_entity.id
_entity.type
_entity.pdbx_description
1 polymer ?
#
loop_
_entity_poly.entity_id
_entity_poly.type
_entity_poly.pdbx_seq_one_letter_code
_entity_poly.pdbx_strand_id
1 'polypeptide(L)'
;MTSNLLEGTRAYLSGPMDFVGSRIIEKFLGWRAIISPILKTLKITVLDPWNKPIIKGHKNYGREGVVYSKEEYRKDFWTNKKTRARFETDFWETVHIDLRMVDLADFVITFVPTNIYSVGTVHEVVTARLQMKPVLMISPPVKYEFFPEINCLSDETKEVLKFYGLKENPKGIPSQWYGNIVGGHYFFDGFGFENLKFKETNFYENLIDTVIEENKPKRENEEEYEHWKQVKEWVNNYEPLQDLRGSVLDNVNFEEGEEKLLEEQLETEKEQARKYFWYNSAYKPHRPVLYELFKIASGYIPPRLQVLSHLDDNGEITYESIEVTDDSWLLMSHEDL
;
A
#
# COMPACT_ATOMS: atom_id res chain seq x y z
N MET A 1 -12.93 -25.93 8.47
CA MET A 1 -11.99 -24.79 8.47
C MET A 1 -12.42 -23.87 7.34
N THR A 2 -12.65 -22.60 7.62
CA THR A 2 -12.84 -21.58 6.56
C THR A 2 -11.54 -21.48 5.78
N SER A 3 -11.56 -21.86 4.50
CA SER A 3 -10.38 -21.80 3.62
C SER A 3 -9.94 -20.34 3.47
N ASN A 4 -8.63 -20.09 3.49
CA ASN A 4 -8.03 -18.78 3.23
C ASN A 4 -7.08 -18.89 2.03
N LEU A 5 -7.45 -18.34 0.87
CA LEU A 5 -6.60 -18.45 -0.33
C LEU A 5 -5.26 -17.71 -0.23
N LEU A 6 -5.13 -16.74 0.67
CA LEU A 6 -3.89 -15.97 0.84
C LEU A 6 -2.93 -16.62 1.85
N GLU A 7 -3.32 -17.71 2.49
CA GLU A 7 -2.48 -18.39 3.47
C GLU A 7 -1.16 -18.88 2.86
N GLY A 8 -0.05 -18.58 3.53
CA GLY A 8 1.29 -18.98 3.09
C GLY A 8 1.91 -18.08 2.01
N THR A 9 1.16 -17.11 1.49
CA THR A 9 1.69 -16.15 0.49
C THR A 9 2.61 -15.10 1.13
N ARG A 10 3.37 -14.38 0.30
CA ARG A 10 4.29 -13.31 0.67
C ARG A 10 3.88 -12.01 -0.02
N ALA A 11 3.71 -10.94 0.77
CA ALA A 11 3.36 -9.62 0.26
C ALA A 11 4.50 -8.63 0.49
N TYR A 12 4.94 -7.94 -0.57
CA TYR A 12 5.85 -6.80 -0.43
C TYR A 12 5.09 -5.48 -0.33
N LEU A 13 5.48 -4.62 0.62
CA LEU A 13 4.86 -3.33 0.89
C LEU A 13 5.65 -2.18 0.27
N SER A 14 5.32 -1.85 -0.98
CA SER A 14 5.96 -0.79 -1.76
C SER A 14 5.29 0.58 -1.54
N GLY A 15 6.07 1.64 -1.42
CA GLY A 15 5.52 2.99 -1.20
C GLY A 15 6.56 3.96 -0.64
N PRO A 16 6.23 5.26 -0.55
CA PRO A 16 7.17 6.28 -0.10
C PRO A 16 7.66 6.01 1.34
N MET A 17 8.92 6.37 1.56
CA MET A 17 9.61 6.37 2.86
C MET A 17 10.41 7.67 3.04
N ASP A 18 10.94 8.20 1.94
CA ASP A 18 11.45 9.57 1.84
C ASP A 18 10.34 10.54 1.42
N PHE A 19 10.53 11.84 1.69
CA PHE A 19 9.58 12.92 1.38
C PHE A 19 8.21 12.82 2.08
N VAL A 20 8.11 11.98 3.10
CA VAL A 20 6.99 11.93 4.04
C VAL A 20 7.17 12.96 5.17
N GLY A 21 6.08 13.33 5.85
CA GLY A 21 6.10 14.35 6.90
C GLY A 21 7.01 14.00 8.10
N SER A 22 7.03 12.74 8.50
CA SER A 22 7.96 12.21 9.50
C SER A 22 8.21 10.72 9.24
N ARG A 23 9.49 10.33 9.12
CA ARG A 23 9.88 8.93 8.92
C ARG A 23 9.52 8.05 10.13
N ILE A 24 9.59 8.61 11.34
CA ILE A 24 9.24 7.91 12.58
C ILE A 24 7.73 7.65 12.62
N ILE A 25 6.91 8.68 12.35
CA ILE A 25 5.46 8.52 12.28
C ILE A 25 5.07 7.55 11.17
N GLU A 26 5.67 7.64 9.98
CA GLU A 26 5.39 6.70 8.88
C GLU A 26 5.80 5.26 9.22
N LYS A 27 6.90 5.04 9.97
CA LYS A 27 7.32 3.69 10.37
C LYS A 27 6.32 3.02 11.32
N PHE A 28 5.79 3.76 12.30
CA PHE A 28 5.00 3.16 13.40
C PHE A 28 3.49 3.38 13.31
N LEU A 29 3.07 4.42 12.58
CA LEU A 29 1.68 4.80 12.39
C LEU A 29 1.34 5.02 10.91
N GLY A 30 2.25 4.64 10.01
CA GLY A 30 2.04 4.63 8.57
C GLY A 30 1.12 3.48 8.12
N TRP A 31 0.80 3.43 6.83
CA TRP A 31 -0.13 2.42 6.30
C TRP A 31 0.43 1.02 6.47
N ARG A 32 1.76 0.87 6.39
CA ARG A 32 2.44 -0.41 6.58
C ARG A 32 2.22 -0.95 7.99
N ALA A 33 2.35 -0.09 9.00
CA ALA A 33 2.11 -0.46 10.39
C ALA A 33 0.63 -0.86 10.62
N ILE A 34 -0.30 -0.20 9.93
CA ILE A 34 -1.74 -0.49 10.02
C ILE A 34 -2.12 -1.80 9.31
N ILE A 35 -1.64 -2.02 8.08
CA ILE A 35 -2.05 -3.17 7.27
C ILE A 35 -1.32 -4.45 7.68
N SER A 36 -0.09 -4.37 8.18
CA SER A 36 0.75 -5.54 8.46
C SER A 36 0.13 -6.52 9.46
N PRO A 37 -0.49 -6.09 10.57
CA PRO A 37 -1.16 -7.02 11.49
C PRO A 37 -2.29 -7.79 10.82
N ILE A 38 -3.06 -7.14 9.95
CA ILE A 38 -4.15 -7.77 9.20
C ILE A 38 -3.61 -8.82 8.22
N LEU A 39 -2.55 -8.49 7.48
CA LEU A 39 -1.90 -9.44 6.56
C LEU A 39 -1.35 -10.66 7.31
N LYS A 40 -0.70 -10.45 8.46
CA LYS A 40 -0.18 -11.54 9.31
C LYS A 40 -1.31 -12.42 9.85
N THR A 41 -2.44 -11.82 10.20
CA THR A 41 -3.65 -12.54 10.61
C THR A 41 -4.19 -13.43 9.48
N LEU A 42 -4.13 -12.95 8.23
CA LEU A 42 -4.41 -13.73 7.02
C LEU A 42 -3.30 -14.74 6.67
N LYS A 43 -2.34 -14.98 7.57
CA LYS A 43 -1.20 -15.89 7.38
C LYS A 43 -0.31 -15.54 6.17
N ILE A 44 -0.24 -14.25 5.84
CA ILE A 44 0.63 -13.72 4.80
C ILE A 44 1.96 -13.30 5.45
N THR A 45 3.07 -13.71 4.84
CA THR A 45 4.40 -13.22 5.21
C THR A 45 4.58 -11.79 4.68
N VAL A 46 4.78 -10.83 5.57
CA VAL A 46 4.95 -9.41 5.20
C VAL A 46 6.42 -9.09 4.99
N LEU A 47 6.75 -8.60 3.80
CA LEU A 47 8.06 -8.06 3.44
C LEU A 47 7.97 -6.51 3.44
N ASP A 48 8.49 -5.90 4.50
CA ASP A 48 8.39 -4.46 4.76
C ASP A 48 9.78 -3.80 4.71
N PRO A 49 10.01 -2.78 3.85
CA PRO A 49 11.31 -2.10 3.75
C PRO A 49 11.71 -1.33 5.03
N TRP A 50 10.79 -1.02 5.95
CA TRP A 50 11.19 -0.52 7.29
C TRP A 50 11.80 -1.58 8.18
N ASN A 51 11.43 -2.85 7.97
CA ASN A 51 11.71 -3.98 8.85
C ASN A 51 12.40 -5.10 8.04
N LYS A 52 13.57 -4.79 7.49
CA LYS A 52 14.31 -5.68 6.60
C LYS A 52 14.78 -6.95 7.30
N PRO A 53 14.73 -8.11 6.62
CA PRO A 53 15.19 -9.37 7.19
C PRO A 53 16.69 -9.35 7.46
N ILE A 54 17.13 -10.11 8.47
CA ILE A 54 18.56 -10.30 8.75
C ILE A 54 19.17 -11.18 7.67
N ILE A 55 20.22 -10.69 7.02
CA ILE A 55 20.94 -11.42 5.97
C ILE A 55 22.01 -12.30 6.60
N LYS A 56 21.88 -13.62 6.39
CA LYS A 56 22.85 -14.59 6.92
C LYS A 56 24.23 -14.29 6.36
N GLY A 57 25.21 -14.11 7.27
CA GLY A 57 26.59 -13.81 6.91
C GLY A 57 26.92 -12.33 6.70
N HIS A 58 25.93 -11.44 6.74
CA HIS A 58 26.15 -9.99 6.62
C HIS A 58 25.55 -9.24 7.82
N LYS A 59 26.36 -8.40 8.47
CA LYS A 59 25.87 -7.50 9.52
C LYS A 59 25.32 -6.24 8.86
N ASN A 60 24.09 -5.85 9.22
CA ASN A 60 23.47 -4.58 8.82
C ASN A 60 23.24 -4.35 7.31
N TYR A 61 23.32 -5.39 6.47
CA TYR A 61 23.16 -5.28 5.02
C TYR A 61 21.85 -4.59 4.62
N GLY A 62 21.95 -3.43 3.98
CA GLY A 62 20.81 -2.68 3.48
C GLY A 62 19.82 -2.20 4.55
N ARG A 63 20.15 -2.27 5.86
CA ARG A 63 19.27 -1.82 6.95
C ARG A 63 18.99 -0.31 6.87
N GLU A 64 17.73 0.06 6.94
CA GLU A 64 17.30 1.45 7.09
C GLU A 64 17.75 1.99 8.46
N GLY A 65 18.35 3.19 8.50
CA GLY A 65 18.86 3.80 9.74
C GLY A 65 20.39 3.78 9.92
N VAL A 66 21.14 3.07 9.06
CA VAL A 66 22.63 3.04 9.09
C VAL A 66 23.25 3.82 7.92
N VAL A 67 22.45 4.48 7.08
CA VAL A 67 23.00 5.34 6.02
C VAL A 67 23.67 6.54 6.68
N TYR A 68 25.01 6.52 6.75
CA TYR A 68 25.88 7.65 7.01
C TYR A 68 25.22 8.93 6.48
N SER A 69 25.04 9.90 7.36
CA SER A 69 24.05 10.97 7.19
C SER A 69 24.06 11.47 5.74
N LYS A 70 22.89 11.53 5.10
CA LYS A 70 22.75 12.18 3.77
C LYS A 70 23.51 13.53 3.72
N GLU A 71 23.69 14.17 4.88
CA GLU A 71 24.52 15.36 5.08
C GLU A 71 26.01 15.17 4.74
N GLU A 72 26.65 14.04 5.05
CA GLU A 72 28.03 13.77 4.62
C GLU A 72 28.16 13.79 3.11
N TYR A 73 27.26 13.09 2.42
CA TYR A 73 27.22 13.09 0.95
C TYR A 73 26.95 14.49 0.41
N ARG A 74 26.00 15.22 0.99
CA ARG A 74 25.60 16.56 0.53
C ARG A 74 26.73 17.59 0.52
N LYS A 75 27.75 17.43 1.36
CA LYS A 75 28.88 18.39 1.45
C LYS A 75 29.61 18.54 0.11
N ASP A 76 29.82 17.45 -0.61
CA ASP A 76 30.65 17.46 -1.83
C ASP A 76 30.20 16.49 -2.93
N PHE A 77 28.97 15.94 -2.88
CA PHE A 77 28.45 15.00 -3.88
C PHE A 77 28.67 15.45 -5.33
N TRP A 78 28.40 16.73 -5.63
CA TRP A 78 28.53 17.25 -7.00
C TRP A 78 29.99 17.53 -7.41
N THR A 79 30.88 17.76 -6.45
CA THR A 79 32.27 18.20 -6.71
C THR A 79 33.30 17.10 -6.51
N ASN A 80 32.97 16.02 -5.79
CA ASN A 80 33.90 14.94 -5.44
C ASN A 80 33.49 13.59 -6.05
N LYS A 81 34.34 13.06 -6.93
CA LYS A 81 34.14 11.74 -7.58
C LYS A 81 34.15 10.58 -6.57
N LYS A 82 34.96 10.66 -5.50
CA LYS A 82 35.02 9.61 -4.48
C LYS A 82 33.73 9.54 -3.68
N THR A 83 33.15 10.69 -3.35
CA THR A 83 31.85 10.77 -2.66
C THR A 83 30.74 10.10 -3.48
N ARG A 84 30.71 10.33 -4.80
CA ARG A 84 29.74 9.66 -5.69
C ARG A 84 29.93 8.15 -5.75
N ALA A 85 31.16 7.68 -5.93
CA ALA A 85 31.46 6.25 -5.95
C ALA A 85 31.10 5.55 -4.62
N ARG A 86 31.32 6.23 -3.48
CA ARG A 86 30.91 5.73 -2.16
C ARG A 86 29.38 5.69 -2.03
N PHE A 87 28.69 6.75 -2.44
CA PHE A 87 27.23 6.80 -2.42
C PHE A 87 26.61 5.64 -3.21
N GLU A 88 27.12 5.36 -4.41
CA GLU A 88 26.69 4.23 -5.24
C GLU A 88 26.89 2.88 -4.54
N THR A 89 28.05 2.68 -3.92
CA THR A 89 28.38 1.44 -3.21
C THR A 89 27.52 1.24 -1.97
N ASP A 90 27.39 2.26 -1.13
CA ASP A 90 26.68 2.19 0.15
C ASP A 90 25.17 2.05 -0.05
N PHE A 91 24.60 2.77 -1.02
CA PHE A 91 23.15 2.73 -1.27
C PHE A 91 22.71 1.48 -2.05
N TRP A 92 23.63 0.82 -2.75
CA TRP A 92 23.34 -0.40 -3.50
C TRP A 92 22.78 -1.51 -2.60
N GLU A 93 23.28 -1.67 -1.37
CA GLU A 93 22.78 -2.72 -0.47
C GLU A 93 21.29 -2.55 -0.13
N THR A 94 20.87 -1.30 0.09
CA THR A 94 19.46 -0.91 0.31
C THR A 94 18.62 -1.25 -0.92
N VAL A 95 19.03 -0.82 -2.11
CA VAL A 95 18.30 -1.11 -3.35
C VAL A 95 18.22 -2.62 -3.61
N HIS A 96 19.32 -3.33 -3.41
CA HIS A 96 19.40 -4.75 -3.68
C HIS A 96 18.47 -5.55 -2.76
N ILE A 97 18.44 -5.26 -1.46
CA ILE A 97 17.57 -6.01 -0.55
C ILE A 97 16.09 -5.73 -0.81
N ASP A 98 15.73 -4.50 -1.18
CA ASP A 98 14.35 -4.15 -1.53
C ASP A 98 13.90 -4.89 -2.79
N LEU A 99 14.72 -4.91 -3.84
CA LEU A 99 14.45 -5.70 -5.04
C LEU A 99 14.45 -7.20 -4.78
N ARG A 100 15.25 -7.70 -3.84
CA ARG A 100 15.20 -9.11 -3.43
C ARG A 100 13.91 -9.44 -2.69
N MET A 101 13.36 -8.51 -1.90
CA MET A 101 12.04 -8.69 -1.29
C MET A 101 10.92 -8.67 -2.36
N VAL A 102 11.01 -7.80 -3.36
CA VAL A 102 10.10 -7.83 -4.53
C VAL A 102 10.19 -9.19 -5.23
N ASP A 103 11.41 -9.69 -5.46
CA ASP A 103 11.67 -10.99 -6.10
C ASP A 103 11.13 -12.18 -5.29
N LEU A 104 11.11 -12.09 -3.97
CA LEU A 104 10.56 -13.12 -3.10
C LEU A 104 9.04 -13.00 -2.88
N ALA A 105 8.42 -11.86 -3.14
CA ALA A 105 6.99 -11.69 -2.93
C ALA A 105 6.16 -12.48 -3.95
N ASP A 106 4.97 -12.93 -3.57
CA ASP A 106 3.99 -13.52 -4.48
C ASP A 106 3.10 -12.42 -5.10
N PHE A 107 2.86 -11.33 -4.35
CA PHE A 107 2.23 -10.11 -4.85
C PHE A 107 2.75 -8.86 -4.13
N VAL A 108 2.48 -7.70 -4.70
CA VAL A 108 2.93 -6.40 -4.15
C VAL A 108 1.72 -5.53 -3.81
N ILE A 109 1.72 -4.93 -2.62
CA ILE A 109 0.80 -3.85 -2.24
C ILE A 109 1.57 -2.55 -2.36
N THR A 110 1.11 -1.64 -3.21
CA THR A 110 1.82 -0.41 -3.56
C THR A 110 1.00 0.82 -3.20
N PHE A 111 1.55 1.69 -2.36
CA PHE A 111 0.97 2.99 -2.05
C PHE A 111 1.63 4.12 -2.86
N VAL A 112 0.84 4.80 -3.70
CA VAL A 112 1.31 5.83 -4.65
C VAL A 112 0.48 7.12 -4.49
N PRO A 113 0.72 7.91 -3.42
CA PRO A 113 0.17 9.25 -3.30
C PRO A 113 0.80 10.16 -4.36
N THR A 114 -0.02 10.82 -5.18
CA THR A 114 0.47 11.54 -6.38
C THR A 114 1.25 12.81 -6.09
N ASN A 115 1.28 13.26 -4.83
CA ASN A 115 2.02 14.43 -4.36
C ASN A 115 3.34 14.06 -3.66
N ILE A 116 3.70 12.78 -3.56
CA ILE A 116 4.98 12.35 -2.99
C ILE A 116 5.83 11.73 -4.08
N TYR A 117 7.03 12.27 -4.23
CA TYR A 117 8.02 11.72 -5.13
C TYR A 117 8.55 10.38 -4.61
N SER A 118 8.35 9.30 -5.38
CA SER A 118 8.85 7.97 -5.02
C SER A 118 9.30 7.16 -6.24
N VAL A 119 10.57 7.32 -6.65
CA VAL A 119 11.16 6.54 -7.75
C VAL A 119 11.43 5.08 -7.39
N GLY A 120 11.72 4.79 -6.10
CA GLY A 120 11.90 3.42 -5.62
C GLY A 120 10.63 2.60 -5.86
N THR A 121 9.48 3.15 -5.46
CA THR A 121 8.16 2.54 -5.69
C THR A 121 7.88 2.25 -7.17
N VAL A 122 8.21 3.18 -8.07
CA VAL A 122 8.06 2.94 -9.52
C VAL A 122 8.91 1.74 -9.97
N HIS A 123 10.17 1.68 -9.53
CA HIS A 123 11.08 0.60 -9.89
C HIS A 123 10.61 -0.77 -9.37
N GLU A 124 10.11 -0.81 -8.14
CA GLU A 124 9.56 -2.01 -7.50
C GLU A 124 8.31 -2.52 -8.25
N VAL A 125 7.39 -1.62 -8.62
CA VAL A 125 6.20 -1.95 -9.41
C VAL A 125 6.58 -2.54 -10.76
N VAL A 126 7.49 -1.88 -11.49
CA VAL A 126 7.92 -2.36 -12.80
C VAL A 126 8.59 -3.73 -12.67
N THR A 127 9.46 -3.91 -11.67
CA THR A 127 10.13 -5.19 -11.41
C THR A 127 9.12 -6.30 -11.12
N ALA A 128 8.14 -6.07 -10.25
CA ALA A 128 7.09 -7.03 -9.93
C ALA A 128 6.29 -7.44 -11.17
N ARG A 129 5.95 -6.48 -12.05
CA ARG A 129 5.19 -6.76 -13.27
C ARG A 129 6.02 -7.44 -14.36
N LEU A 130 7.32 -7.18 -14.45
CA LEU A 130 8.24 -7.96 -15.30
C LEU A 130 8.34 -9.42 -14.83
N GLN A 131 8.07 -9.68 -13.55
CA GLN A 131 7.95 -11.01 -12.96
C GLN A 131 6.50 -11.56 -12.95
N MET A 132 5.57 -10.89 -13.64
CA MET A 132 4.15 -11.25 -13.74
C MET A 132 3.36 -11.25 -12.42
N LYS A 133 3.89 -10.68 -11.35
CA LYS A 133 3.25 -10.68 -10.02
C LYS A 133 2.12 -9.67 -9.93
N PRO A 134 0.98 -9.96 -9.27
CA PRO A 134 -0.07 -8.99 -9.01
C PRO A 134 0.48 -7.77 -8.27
N VAL A 135 0.02 -6.58 -8.64
CA VAL A 135 0.36 -5.32 -7.96
C VAL A 135 -0.92 -4.62 -7.59
N LEU A 136 -1.29 -4.63 -6.30
CA LEU A 136 -2.43 -3.90 -5.77
C LEU A 136 -2.00 -2.46 -5.53
N MET A 137 -2.45 -1.53 -6.38
CA MET A 137 -1.99 -0.15 -6.36
C MET A 137 -3.03 0.79 -5.74
N ILE A 138 -2.68 1.40 -4.62
CA ILE A 138 -3.48 2.38 -3.90
C ILE A 138 -3.00 3.78 -4.29
N SER A 139 -3.89 4.61 -4.84
CA SER A 139 -3.62 6.03 -5.11
C SER A 139 -4.70 6.90 -4.46
N PRO A 140 -4.42 7.50 -3.30
CA PRO A 140 -5.42 8.25 -2.54
C PRO A 140 -5.73 9.60 -3.22
N PRO A 141 -6.94 10.15 -3.01
CA PRO A 141 -7.28 11.48 -3.48
C PRO A 141 -6.44 12.53 -2.77
N VAL A 142 -5.79 13.45 -3.49
CA VAL A 142 -5.05 14.58 -2.93
C VAL A 142 -5.84 15.86 -3.12
N LYS A 143 -6.19 16.54 -2.03
CA LYS A 143 -6.90 17.82 -2.08
C LYS A 143 -6.26 18.81 -1.12
N TYR A 144 -6.26 20.09 -1.46
CA TYR A 144 -5.75 21.14 -0.60
C TYR A 144 -6.55 21.27 0.70
N GLU A 145 -7.85 20.94 0.66
CA GLU A 145 -8.71 20.94 1.86
C GLU A 145 -8.19 20.02 2.98
N PHE A 146 -7.40 19.00 2.62
CA PHE A 146 -6.78 18.09 3.59
C PHE A 146 -5.54 18.69 4.29
N PHE A 147 -5.06 19.84 3.81
CA PHE A 147 -3.88 20.54 4.30
C PHE A 147 -4.27 21.97 4.69
N PRO A 148 -4.66 22.21 5.96
CA PRO A 148 -5.15 23.52 6.42
C PRO A 148 -4.23 24.70 6.02
N GLU A 149 -2.92 24.49 6.06
CA GLU A 149 -1.90 25.48 5.70
C GLU A 149 -1.87 25.81 4.20
N ILE A 150 -2.29 24.89 3.33
CA ILE A 150 -2.43 25.12 1.89
C ILE A 150 -3.82 25.66 1.57
N ASN A 151 -4.85 25.17 2.27
CA ASN A 151 -6.22 25.56 2.05
C ASN A 151 -6.45 27.06 2.29
N CYS A 152 -5.76 27.65 3.28
CA CYS A 152 -5.87 29.07 3.62
C CYS A 152 -5.13 30.01 2.65
N LEU A 153 -4.36 29.49 1.69
CA LEU A 153 -3.64 30.28 0.70
C LEU A 153 -4.60 30.88 -0.34
N SER A 154 -4.21 32.02 -0.92
CA SER A 154 -4.95 32.65 -2.01
C SER A 154 -4.94 31.78 -3.27
N ASP A 155 -5.95 31.94 -4.13
CA ASP A 155 -6.05 31.19 -5.40
C ASP A 155 -4.85 31.47 -6.31
N GLU A 156 -4.33 32.71 -6.32
CA GLU A 156 -3.09 33.06 -7.02
C GLU A 156 -1.90 32.21 -6.53
N THR A 157 -1.76 32.05 -5.20
CA THR A 157 -0.69 31.23 -4.62
C THR A 157 -0.88 29.75 -4.96
N LYS A 158 -2.13 29.25 -4.91
CA LYS A 158 -2.47 27.86 -5.29
C LYS A 158 -2.15 27.57 -6.75
N GLU A 159 -2.37 28.51 -7.66
CA GLU A 159 -1.98 28.37 -9.08
C GLU A 159 -0.46 28.38 -9.26
N VAL A 160 0.28 29.18 -8.48
CA VAL A 160 1.75 29.13 -8.45
C VAL A 160 2.25 27.76 -7.95
N LEU A 161 1.70 27.23 -6.86
CA LEU A 161 2.06 25.90 -6.34
C LEU A 161 1.82 24.80 -7.38
N LYS A 162 0.68 24.87 -8.06
CA LYS A 162 0.33 23.95 -9.16
C LYS A 162 1.32 24.04 -10.33
N PHE A 163 1.77 25.24 -10.69
CA PHE A 163 2.83 25.42 -11.71
C PHE A 163 4.13 24.71 -11.29
N TYR A 164 4.47 24.72 -10.00
CA TYR A 164 5.61 23.99 -9.45
C TYR A 164 5.34 22.50 -9.15
N GLY A 165 4.21 21.95 -9.59
CA GLY A 165 3.90 20.52 -9.51
C GLY A 165 3.20 20.07 -8.23
N LEU A 166 2.89 20.99 -7.30
CA LEU A 166 2.01 20.70 -6.16
C LEU A 166 0.56 20.87 -6.62
N LYS A 167 0.01 19.85 -7.30
CA LYS A 167 -1.33 19.87 -7.87
C LYS A 167 -2.27 18.93 -7.12
N GLU A 168 -3.52 19.33 -6.93
CA GLU A 168 -4.57 18.44 -6.45
C GLU A 168 -4.84 17.28 -7.42
N ASN A 169 -5.18 16.13 -6.84
CA ASN A 169 -5.70 14.96 -7.54
C ASN A 169 -6.94 14.47 -6.77
N PRO A 170 -8.07 15.20 -6.85
CA PRO A 170 -9.23 14.95 -5.98
C PRO A 170 -9.87 13.57 -6.17
N LYS A 171 -9.54 12.89 -7.27
CA LYS A 171 -10.05 11.55 -7.61
C LYS A 171 -9.00 10.44 -7.42
N GLY A 172 -7.79 10.78 -6.96
CA GLY A 172 -6.72 9.79 -6.77
C GLY A 172 -6.35 9.05 -8.05
N ILE A 173 -6.49 9.67 -9.22
CA ILE A 173 -6.23 8.99 -10.50
C ILE A 173 -4.70 8.85 -10.64
N PRO A 174 -4.16 7.61 -10.72
CA PRO A 174 -2.73 7.41 -10.90
C PRO A 174 -2.28 7.79 -12.32
N SER A 175 -0.97 7.83 -12.54
CA SER A 175 -0.39 8.06 -13.87
C SER A 175 -0.90 7.02 -14.89
N GLN A 176 -1.21 7.46 -16.11
CA GLN A 176 -1.66 6.59 -17.21
C GLN A 176 -0.64 5.48 -17.54
N TRP A 177 0.64 5.71 -17.25
CA TRP A 177 1.70 4.70 -17.38
C TRP A 177 1.42 3.46 -16.53
N TYR A 178 0.89 3.63 -15.31
CA TYR A 178 0.51 2.51 -14.47
C TYR A 178 -0.66 1.73 -15.07
N GLY A 179 -1.56 2.37 -15.83
CA GLY A 179 -2.70 1.71 -16.45
C GLY A 179 -2.30 0.51 -17.31
N ASN A 180 -1.22 0.65 -18.08
CA ASN A 180 -0.69 -0.42 -18.93
C ASN A 180 0.17 -1.45 -18.17
N ILE A 181 0.80 -1.04 -17.06
CA ILE A 181 1.75 -1.87 -16.30
C ILE A 181 1.00 -2.75 -15.28
N VAL A 182 0.09 -2.14 -14.54
CA VAL A 182 -0.64 -2.74 -13.42
C VAL A 182 -1.96 -3.34 -13.89
N GLY A 183 -2.73 -2.63 -14.71
CA GLY A 183 -4.07 -3.02 -15.12
C GLY A 183 -5.16 -2.33 -14.30
N GLY A 184 -6.25 -1.93 -14.96
CA GLY A 184 -7.31 -1.10 -14.38
C GLY A 184 -7.98 -1.69 -13.13
N HIS A 185 -8.16 -3.00 -13.12
CA HIS A 185 -8.80 -3.74 -12.03
C HIS A 185 -7.92 -3.89 -10.79
N TYR A 186 -6.67 -3.42 -10.81
CA TYR A 186 -5.77 -3.42 -9.65
C TYR A 186 -5.55 -2.04 -9.03
N PHE A 187 -6.34 -1.03 -9.42
CA PHE A 187 -6.34 0.28 -8.77
C PHE A 187 -7.37 0.40 -7.66
N PHE A 188 -6.92 1.02 -6.57
CA PHE A 188 -7.68 1.30 -5.36
C PHE A 188 -7.49 2.78 -4.99
N ASP A 189 -8.53 3.42 -4.46
CA ASP A 189 -8.47 4.83 -4.04
C ASP A 189 -8.27 5.00 -2.54
N GLY A 190 -8.07 3.88 -1.82
CA GLY A 190 -7.69 3.86 -0.42
C GLY A 190 -7.50 2.43 0.10
N PHE A 191 -7.21 2.33 1.38
CA PHE A 191 -7.04 1.09 2.10
C PHE A 191 -8.34 0.57 2.72
N GLY A 192 -9.22 1.47 3.17
CA GLY A 192 -10.43 1.15 3.92
C GLY A 192 -10.41 1.61 5.38
N PHE A 193 -9.38 2.34 5.81
CA PHE A 193 -9.26 2.88 7.17
C PHE A 193 -9.19 4.42 7.22
N GLU A 194 -9.37 5.11 6.10
CA GLU A 194 -9.16 6.55 5.99
C GLU A 194 -10.22 7.41 6.69
N ASN A 195 -11.38 6.85 6.98
CA ASN A 195 -12.44 7.48 7.77
C ASN A 195 -12.40 7.11 9.25
N LEU A 196 -11.44 6.29 9.69
CA LEU A 196 -11.31 5.84 11.07
C LEU A 196 -10.24 6.62 11.82
N LYS A 197 -10.49 6.84 13.10
CA LYS A 197 -9.50 7.44 13.99
C LYS A 197 -8.49 6.37 14.40
N PHE A 198 -7.40 6.30 13.66
CA PHE A 198 -6.40 5.23 13.81
C PHE A 198 -5.63 5.21 15.15
N LYS A 199 -5.80 6.24 15.98
CA LYS A 199 -5.23 6.32 17.34
C LYS A 199 -6.16 5.82 18.44
N GLU A 200 -7.36 5.36 18.10
CA GLU A 200 -8.29 4.79 19.08
C GLU A 200 -7.80 3.42 19.56
N THR A 201 -8.08 3.09 20.84
CA THR A 201 -7.62 1.85 21.48
C THR A 201 -8.35 0.59 21.00
N ASN A 202 -9.45 0.75 20.26
CA ASN A 202 -10.26 -0.31 19.67
C ASN A 202 -10.26 -0.19 18.14
N PHE A 203 -9.15 0.27 17.56
CA PHE A 203 -9.07 0.59 16.15
C PHE A 203 -9.32 -0.64 15.27
N TYR A 204 -8.69 -1.77 15.56
CA TYR A 204 -8.82 -2.97 14.72
C TYR A 204 -10.21 -3.59 14.76
N GLU A 205 -10.85 -3.56 15.93
CA GLU A 205 -12.25 -3.95 16.12
C GLU A 205 -13.16 -3.17 15.16
N ASN A 206 -13.04 -1.84 15.20
CA ASN A 206 -13.86 -0.97 14.38
C ASN A 206 -13.51 -1.09 12.89
N LEU A 207 -12.24 -1.34 12.56
CA LEU A 207 -11.75 -1.43 11.19
C LEU A 207 -12.42 -2.55 10.42
N ILE A 208 -12.38 -3.78 10.96
CA ILE A 208 -12.88 -4.96 10.25
C ILE A 208 -14.38 -4.80 9.94
N ASP A 209 -15.17 -4.40 10.95
CA ASP A 209 -16.61 -4.17 10.78
C ASP A 209 -16.90 -3.04 9.79
N THR A 210 -16.16 -1.94 9.88
CA THR A 210 -16.34 -0.78 8.99
C THR A 210 -16.07 -1.17 7.54
N VAL A 211 -14.96 -1.85 7.26
CA VAL A 211 -14.60 -2.26 5.89
C VAL A 211 -15.68 -3.15 5.28
N ILE A 212 -16.23 -4.08 6.04
CA ILE A 212 -17.29 -4.97 5.54
C ILE A 212 -18.60 -4.22 5.32
N GLU A 213 -19.07 -3.44 6.28
CA GLU A 213 -20.36 -2.74 6.17
C GLU A 213 -20.34 -1.61 5.14
N GLU A 214 -19.21 -0.91 5.02
CA GLU A 214 -19.10 0.20 4.07
C GLU A 214 -19.05 -0.23 2.61
N ASN A 215 -18.64 -1.48 2.34
CA ASN A 215 -18.62 -2.07 1.01
C ASN A 215 -19.87 -2.90 0.71
N LYS A 216 -20.93 -2.77 1.51
CA LYS A 216 -22.21 -3.43 1.25
C LYS A 216 -22.85 -2.87 -0.04
N PRO A 217 -23.07 -3.71 -1.06
CA PRO A 217 -23.68 -3.27 -2.31
C PRO A 217 -25.17 -2.98 -2.11
N LYS A 218 -25.75 -2.26 -3.07
CA LYS A 218 -27.20 -2.05 -3.11
C LYS A 218 -27.91 -3.38 -3.34
N ARG A 219 -29.05 -3.61 -2.69
CA ARG A 219 -29.84 -4.85 -2.81
C ARG A 219 -30.31 -5.18 -4.24
N GLU A 220 -30.32 -4.18 -5.11
CA GLU A 220 -30.68 -4.32 -6.52
C GLU A 220 -29.64 -5.10 -7.33
N ASN A 221 -28.39 -5.19 -6.84
CA ASN A 221 -27.37 -6.05 -7.42
C ASN A 221 -27.29 -7.36 -6.63
N GLU A 222 -28.17 -8.31 -6.97
CA GLU A 222 -28.32 -9.57 -6.25
C GLU A 222 -27.00 -10.36 -6.18
N GLU A 223 -26.26 -10.43 -7.29
CA GLU A 223 -25.00 -11.16 -7.36
C GLU A 223 -23.92 -10.56 -6.45
N GLU A 224 -23.66 -9.26 -6.55
CA GLU A 224 -22.70 -8.59 -5.65
C GLU A 224 -23.14 -8.69 -4.19
N TYR A 225 -24.45 -8.63 -3.91
CA TYR A 225 -24.98 -8.73 -2.57
C TYR A 225 -24.79 -10.11 -1.95
N GLU A 226 -24.99 -11.19 -2.70
CA GLU A 226 -24.68 -12.55 -2.24
C GLU A 226 -23.17 -12.74 -2.03
N HIS A 227 -22.32 -12.23 -2.93
CA HIS A 227 -20.86 -12.23 -2.72
C HIS A 227 -20.47 -11.48 -1.44
N TRP A 228 -21.02 -10.28 -1.22
CA TRP A 228 -20.77 -9.52 0.01
C TRP A 228 -21.18 -10.30 1.27
N LYS A 229 -22.31 -11.01 1.25
CA LYS A 229 -22.72 -11.85 2.38
C LYS A 229 -21.73 -12.97 2.65
N GLN A 230 -21.23 -13.63 1.61
CA GLN A 230 -20.25 -14.71 1.74
C GLN A 230 -18.95 -14.18 2.36
N VAL A 231 -18.45 -13.03 1.88
CA VAL A 231 -17.26 -12.38 2.46
C VAL A 231 -17.50 -12.01 3.92
N LYS A 232 -18.66 -11.41 4.24
CA LYS A 232 -19.03 -11.05 5.61
C LYS A 232 -19.10 -12.28 6.52
N GLU A 233 -19.75 -13.34 6.07
CA GLU A 233 -19.84 -14.60 6.81
C GLU A 233 -18.46 -15.20 7.04
N TRP A 234 -17.60 -15.20 6.01
CA TRP A 234 -16.22 -15.66 6.12
C TRP A 234 -15.43 -14.86 7.16
N VAL A 235 -15.48 -13.52 7.10
CA VAL A 235 -14.78 -12.64 8.07
C VAL A 235 -15.27 -12.88 9.50
N ASN A 236 -16.58 -13.03 9.71
CA ASN A 236 -17.15 -13.30 11.03
C ASN A 236 -16.74 -14.67 11.58
N ASN A 237 -16.51 -15.65 10.71
CA ASN A 237 -16.15 -17.01 11.09
C ASN A 237 -14.63 -17.26 11.09
N TYR A 238 -13.81 -16.32 10.61
CA TYR A 238 -12.35 -16.45 10.58
C TYR A 238 -11.75 -15.92 11.89
N GLU A 239 -11.62 -16.81 12.86
CA GLU A 239 -11.15 -16.54 14.24
C GLU A 239 -9.91 -15.62 14.31
N PRO A 240 -8.84 -15.80 13.52
CA PRO A 240 -7.69 -14.90 13.62
C PRO A 240 -8.02 -13.41 13.39
N LEU A 241 -8.97 -13.08 12.49
CA LEU A 241 -9.42 -11.69 12.29
C LEU A 241 -10.26 -11.19 13.47
N GLN A 242 -11.00 -12.07 14.11
CA GLN A 242 -11.76 -11.77 15.32
C GLN A 242 -10.86 -11.64 16.56
N ASP A 243 -9.65 -12.18 16.54
CA ASP A 243 -8.70 -12.01 17.64
C ASP A 243 -7.84 -10.74 17.48
N LEU A 244 -7.85 -10.10 16.30
CA LEU A 244 -7.16 -8.85 16.09
C LEU A 244 -7.94 -7.72 16.79
N ARG A 245 -7.33 -7.19 17.86
CA ARG A 245 -7.90 -6.20 18.78
C ARG A 245 -6.87 -5.14 19.11
N GLY A 246 -7.33 -4.01 19.63
CA GLY A 246 -6.46 -2.95 20.14
C GLY A 246 -6.20 -1.81 19.16
N SER A 247 -5.21 -1.00 19.53
CA SER A 247 -4.67 0.10 18.74
C SER A 247 -3.63 -0.38 17.72
N VAL A 248 -3.25 0.52 16.80
CA VAL A 248 -2.14 0.29 15.86
C VAL A 248 -0.84 -0.03 16.60
N LEU A 249 -0.56 0.67 17.71
CA LEU A 249 0.70 0.56 18.46
C LEU A 249 0.81 -0.75 19.26
N ASP A 250 -0.31 -1.38 19.62
CA ASP A 250 -0.29 -2.68 20.33
C ASP A 250 0.32 -3.81 19.48
N ASN A 251 0.47 -3.58 18.17
CA ASN A 251 1.01 -4.54 17.21
C ASN A 251 2.39 -4.14 16.67
N VAL A 252 3.01 -3.10 17.24
CA VAL A 252 4.34 -2.60 16.87
C VAL A 252 5.39 -3.22 17.79
N ASN A 253 6.52 -3.63 17.20
CA ASN A 253 7.72 -4.01 17.94
C ASN A 253 8.75 -2.89 17.81
N PHE A 254 9.13 -2.28 18.93
CA PHE A 254 10.13 -1.21 18.96
C PHE A 254 11.54 -1.78 19.10
N GLU A 255 12.49 -1.29 18.31
CA GLU A 255 13.92 -1.45 18.62
C GLU A 255 14.34 -0.42 19.69
N GLU A 256 15.55 -0.59 20.25
CA GLU A 256 16.05 0.26 21.33
C GLU A 256 16.03 1.75 20.97
N GLY A 257 15.32 2.55 21.77
CA GLY A 257 15.21 4.00 21.62
C GLY A 257 14.15 4.48 20.62
N GLU A 258 13.52 3.60 19.84
CA GLU A 258 12.52 3.99 18.86
C GLU A 258 11.21 4.45 19.49
N GLU A 259 10.80 3.83 20.59
CA GLU A 259 9.61 4.21 21.35
C GLU A 259 9.69 5.66 21.82
N LYS A 260 10.83 6.05 22.41
CA LYS A 260 11.07 7.43 22.83
C LYS A 260 11.03 8.42 21.65
N LEU A 261 11.63 8.07 20.52
CA LEU A 261 11.59 8.92 19.32
C LEU A 261 10.15 9.09 18.81
N LEU A 262 9.34 8.03 18.89
CA LEU A 262 7.93 8.11 18.55
C LEU A 262 7.17 9.01 19.52
N GLU A 263 7.36 8.86 20.84
CA GLU A 263 6.75 9.71 21.87
C GLU A 263 7.03 11.19 21.59
N GLU A 264 8.29 11.56 21.35
CA GLU A 264 8.69 12.93 21.04
C GLU A 264 7.97 13.48 19.77
N GLN A 265 7.76 12.64 18.76
CA GLN A 265 7.05 13.03 17.53
C GLN A 265 5.53 13.15 17.76
N LEU A 266 4.96 12.30 18.60
CA LEU A 266 3.54 12.32 18.98
C LEU A 266 3.18 13.56 19.80
N GLU A 267 4.13 14.15 20.52
CA GLU A 267 3.94 15.38 21.28
C GLU A 267 3.87 16.65 20.40
N THR A 268 4.23 16.56 19.12
CA THR A 268 4.14 17.72 18.22
C THR A 268 2.68 18.13 17.97
N GLU A 269 2.40 19.43 17.95
CA GLU A 269 1.03 19.95 17.75
C GLU A 269 0.37 19.40 16.48
N LYS A 270 1.14 19.27 15.39
CA LYS A 270 0.66 18.72 14.12
C LYS A 270 0.19 17.28 14.25
N GLU A 271 0.96 16.46 14.97
CA GLU A 271 0.63 15.06 15.14
C GLU A 271 -0.51 14.88 16.15
N GLN A 272 -0.57 15.66 17.24
CA GLN A 272 -1.71 15.68 18.16
C GLN A 272 -3.02 16.05 17.46
N ALA A 273 -2.97 16.97 16.49
CA ALA A 273 -4.12 17.36 15.68
C ALA A 273 -4.52 16.29 14.64
N ARG A 274 -3.59 15.39 14.26
CA ARG A 274 -3.84 14.36 13.24
C ARG A 274 -4.76 13.27 13.76
N LYS A 275 -5.93 13.17 13.13
CA LYS A 275 -6.99 12.21 13.48
C LYS A 275 -7.06 11.01 12.56
N TYR A 276 -6.75 11.17 11.27
CA TYR A 276 -6.86 10.10 10.27
C TYR A 276 -5.50 9.77 9.66
N PHE A 277 -5.42 8.58 9.07
CA PHE A 277 -4.17 7.94 8.66
C PHE A 277 -3.30 8.81 7.72
N TRP A 278 -3.90 9.51 6.75
CA TRP A 278 -3.13 10.27 5.75
C TRP A 278 -3.51 11.76 5.67
N TYR A 279 -4.70 12.10 6.14
CA TYR A 279 -5.28 13.44 6.08
C TYR A 279 -5.84 13.86 7.43
N ASN A 280 -6.04 15.17 7.62
CA ASN A 280 -6.80 15.68 8.77
C ASN A 280 -8.32 15.63 8.55
N SER A 281 -8.76 15.03 7.45
CA SER A 281 -10.16 14.84 7.09
C SER A 281 -10.40 13.37 6.73
N ALA A 282 -11.51 12.84 7.24
CA ALA A 282 -11.98 11.53 6.82
C ALA A 282 -12.38 11.58 5.34
N TYR A 283 -12.10 10.51 4.61
CA TYR A 283 -12.78 10.23 3.36
C TYR A 283 -13.08 8.73 3.27
N LYS A 284 -14.13 8.40 2.54
CA LYS A 284 -14.51 7.03 2.26
C LYS A 284 -13.95 6.63 0.89
N PRO A 285 -13.07 5.63 0.80
CA PRO A 285 -12.64 5.10 -0.49
C PRO A 285 -13.83 4.43 -1.20
N HIS A 286 -13.89 4.59 -2.51
CA HIS A 286 -14.86 3.87 -3.35
C HIS A 286 -14.45 2.42 -3.55
N ARG A 287 -13.15 2.15 -3.55
CA ARG A 287 -12.58 0.83 -3.77
C ARG A 287 -11.40 0.60 -2.82
N PRO A 288 -11.67 0.18 -1.57
CA PRO A 288 -10.64 -0.09 -0.59
C PRO A 288 -9.92 -1.42 -0.86
N VAL A 289 -8.58 -1.40 -0.81
CA VAL A 289 -7.77 -2.62 -1.02
C VAL A 289 -8.05 -3.71 0.01
N LEU A 290 -8.40 -3.33 1.25
CA LEU A 290 -8.60 -4.30 2.32
C LEU A 290 -9.84 -5.18 2.08
N TYR A 291 -10.90 -4.60 1.51
CA TYR A 291 -12.08 -5.38 1.13
C TYR A 291 -11.77 -6.36 0.00
N GLU A 292 -10.94 -5.95 -0.97
CA GLU A 292 -10.48 -6.86 -2.04
C GLU A 292 -9.63 -8.01 -1.49
N LEU A 293 -8.76 -7.75 -0.52
CA LEU A 293 -8.01 -8.81 0.16
C LEU A 293 -8.94 -9.80 0.88
N PHE A 294 -10.01 -9.33 1.53
CA PHE A 294 -11.00 -10.23 2.15
C PHE A 294 -11.79 -11.04 1.12
N LYS A 295 -12.14 -10.44 -0.03
CA LYS A 295 -12.74 -11.18 -1.15
C LYS A 295 -11.83 -12.32 -1.60
N ILE A 296 -10.56 -12.03 -1.88
CA ILE A 296 -9.60 -13.04 -2.32
C ILE A 296 -9.40 -14.11 -1.25
N ALA A 297 -9.16 -13.71 0.01
CA ALA A 297 -9.00 -14.64 1.13
C ALA A 297 -10.19 -15.60 1.26
N SER A 298 -11.42 -15.10 1.10
CA SER A 298 -12.66 -15.88 1.19
C SER A 298 -12.91 -16.84 0.03
N GLY A 299 -12.09 -16.82 -1.03
CA GLY A 299 -12.25 -17.68 -2.20
C GLY A 299 -12.62 -16.95 -3.49
N TYR A 300 -12.92 -15.65 -3.44
CA TYR A 300 -13.33 -14.87 -4.59
C TYR A 300 -12.12 -14.16 -5.24
N ILE A 301 -11.61 -14.73 -6.32
CA ILE A 301 -10.63 -14.06 -7.18
C ILE A 301 -11.38 -13.17 -8.16
N PRO A 302 -11.15 -11.85 -8.18
CA PRO A 302 -11.82 -10.95 -9.11
C PRO A 302 -11.58 -11.37 -10.56
N PRO A 303 -12.62 -11.40 -11.41
CA PRO A 303 -12.42 -11.66 -12.82
C PRO A 303 -11.63 -10.52 -13.45
N ARG A 304 -10.83 -10.86 -14.45
CA ARG A 304 -10.17 -9.93 -15.36
C ARG A 304 -11.01 -9.83 -16.63
N LEU A 305 -11.33 -8.61 -17.03
CA LEU A 305 -11.97 -8.38 -18.33
C LEU A 305 -10.93 -8.57 -19.44
N GLN A 306 -11.17 -9.51 -20.35
CA GLN A 306 -10.37 -9.72 -21.54
C GLN A 306 -11.21 -9.34 -22.76
N VAL A 307 -10.66 -8.47 -23.61
CA VAL A 307 -11.28 -8.13 -24.89
C VAL A 307 -10.73 -9.08 -25.94
N LEU A 308 -11.57 -9.99 -26.43
CA LEU A 308 -11.26 -10.88 -27.54
C LEU A 308 -11.64 -10.21 -28.86
N SER A 309 -10.75 -10.34 -29.85
CA SER A 309 -11.05 -9.95 -31.23
C SER A 309 -11.35 -11.22 -32.03
N HIS A 310 -12.50 -11.25 -32.71
CA HIS A 310 -12.84 -12.31 -33.65
C HIS A 310 -13.29 -11.72 -34.99
N LEU A 311 -13.28 -12.54 -36.04
CA LEU A 311 -13.86 -12.18 -37.32
C LEU A 311 -15.31 -12.64 -37.32
N ASP A 312 -16.24 -11.76 -37.71
CA ASP A 312 -17.63 -12.14 -37.96
C ASP A 312 -17.78 -12.91 -39.29
N ASP A 313 -19.00 -13.34 -39.60
CA ASP A 313 -19.30 -14.06 -40.85
C ASP A 313 -18.98 -13.25 -42.13
N ASN A 314 -18.82 -11.94 -42.02
CA ASN A 314 -18.45 -11.04 -43.13
C ASN A 314 -16.94 -10.80 -43.22
N GLY A 315 -16.15 -11.35 -42.28
CA GLY A 315 -14.72 -11.09 -42.18
C GLY A 315 -14.37 -9.75 -41.54
N GLU A 316 -15.30 -9.10 -40.84
CA GLU A 316 -15.07 -7.87 -40.09
C GLU A 316 -14.62 -8.18 -38.66
N ILE A 317 -13.72 -7.35 -38.10
CA ILE A 317 -13.25 -7.52 -36.72
C ILE A 317 -14.33 -7.03 -35.75
N THR A 318 -14.79 -7.93 -34.88
CA THR A 318 -15.67 -7.64 -33.75
C THR A 318 -14.93 -7.86 -32.43
N TYR A 319 -15.38 -7.14 -31.40
CA TYR A 319 -14.81 -7.20 -30.06
C TYR A 319 -15.84 -7.75 -29.08
N GLU A 320 -15.45 -8.75 -28.30
CA GLU A 320 -16.24 -9.30 -27.21
C GLU A 320 -15.47 -9.17 -25.91
N SER A 321 -16.10 -8.62 -24.88
CA SER A 321 -15.54 -8.58 -23.54
C SER A 321 -15.98 -9.84 -22.80
N ILE A 322 -15.02 -10.68 -22.44
CA ILE A 322 -15.26 -11.84 -21.58
C ILE A 322 -14.60 -11.62 -20.22
N GLU A 323 -15.22 -12.16 -19.18
CA GLU A 323 -14.61 -12.25 -17.86
C GLU A 323 -13.86 -13.57 -17.75
N VAL A 324 -12.57 -13.49 -17.44
CA VAL A 324 -11.71 -14.66 -17.21
C VAL A 324 -11.16 -14.63 -15.79
N THR A 325 -10.86 -15.79 -15.21
CA THR A 325 -10.12 -15.84 -13.95
C THR A 325 -8.77 -15.15 -14.13
N ASP A 326 -8.41 -14.26 -13.21
CA ASP A 326 -7.15 -13.54 -13.29
C ASP A 326 -5.98 -14.47 -12.96
N ASP A 327 -5.27 -14.88 -14.01
CA ASP A 327 -4.08 -15.73 -13.96
C ASP A 327 -2.87 -15.05 -13.30
N SER A 328 -2.95 -13.76 -12.99
CA SER A 328 -1.95 -13.13 -12.13
C SER A 328 -2.00 -13.70 -10.71
N TRP A 329 -3.16 -14.19 -10.25
CA TRP A 329 -3.35 -14.82 -8.93
C TRP A 329 -3.10 -16.32 -8.93
N LEU A 330 -2.18 -16.81 -9.76
CA LEU A 330 -1.65 -18.18 -9.66
C LEU A 330 -0.80 -18.32 -8.38
N LEU A 331 -1.49 -18.40 -7.24
CA LEU A 331 -0.90 -18.66 -5.94
C LEU A 331 -0.53 -20.14 -5.88
N MET A 332 0.76 -20.45 -5.95
CA MET A 332 1.24 -21.82 -5.76
C MET A 332 1.29 -22.09 -4.26
N SER A 333 0.62 -23.15 -3.79
CA SER A 333 0.75 -23.55 -2.40
C SER A 333 2.14 -24.16 -2.17
N HIS A 334 2.71 -23.96 -0.99
CA HIS A 334 3.98 -24.58 -0.61
C HIS A 334 3.88 -26.11 -0.51
N GLU A 335 2.67 -26.67 -0.38
CA GLU A 335 2.42 -28.10 -0.33
C GLU A 335 2.38 -28.75 -1.73
N ASP A 336 2.22 -27.95 -2.79
CA ASP A 336 2.16 -28.39 -4.19
C ASP A 336 3.52 -28.33 -4.92
N LEU A 337 4.60 -27.97 -4.22
CA LEU A 337 6.00 -27.93 -4.70
C LEU A 337 6.85 -28.97 -3.99
#